data_AF-A0AAY3ZTS1-F1
#
_entry.id   AF-A0AAY3ZTS1-F1
#
_cell.length_a   1.000
_cell.length_b   1.000
_cell.length_c   1.000
_cell.angle_alpha   90.00
_cell.angle_beta   90.00
_cell.angle_gamma   90.00
#
_symmetry.space_group_name_H-M   'P 1'
#
loop_
_entity.id
_entity.type
_entity.pdbx_description
1 polymer ?
#
loop_
_entity_poly.entity_id
_entity_poly.type
_entity_poly.pdbx_seq_one_letter_code
_entity_poly.pdbx_strand_id
1 'polypeptide(L)'
;GIPSVLIDSSCCNYYNFLLFFLSTASQNVAFSTTLCGSSDPWGAVGPFPSDHTLVYKRVFMNIGQGYDPATGIFKAPVSGVYSFNFHIYGYSTTAAGVSLFKNDERIATAYDHPSKDSTDTASNSALLQLGVGDTVSIRLWADHVIYKSTNNHNTFSGFLVFPV
;
A
#
# COMPACT_ATOMS: atom_id res chain seq x y z
N GLY A 1 -37.62 43.71 18.24
CA GLY A 1 -36.75 42.73 18.91
C GLY A 1 -37.02 41.38 18.30
N ILE A 2 -35.99 40.73 17.75
CA ILE A 2 -36.09 39.39 17.18
C ILE A 2 -36.01 38.39 18.35
N PRO A 3 -36.92 37.40 18.46
CA PRO A 3 -36.85 36.42 19.54
C PRO A 3 -35.64 35.50 19.31
N SER A 4 -34.77 35.44 20.30
CA SER A 4 -33.68 34.48 20.39
C SER A 4 -34.27 33.07 20.49
N VAL A 5 -34.10 32.29 19.42
CA VAL A 5 -34.38 30.85 19.40
C VAL A 5 -33.37 30.19 20.35
N LEU A 6 -33.87 29.69 21.49
CA LEU A 6 -33.09 28.83 22.37
C LEU A 6 -32.88 27.49 21.65
N ILE A 7 -31.66 27.26 21.15
CA ILE A 7 -31.25 25.94 20.67
C ILE A 7 -31.08 25.07 21.91
N ASP A 8 -31.98 24.10 22.06
CA ASP A 8 -31.93 23.10 23.12
C ASP A 8 -30.61 22.31 23.07
N SER A 9 -29.82 22.40 24.13
CA SER A 9 -28.56 21.68 24.33
C SER A 9 -28.70 20.15 24.23
N SER A 10 -29.91 19.63 24.44
CA SER A 10 -30.23 18.21 24.31
C SER A 10 -30.09 17.75 22.86
N CYS A 11 -30.49 18.58 21.88
CA CYS A 11 -30.42 18.25 20.46
C CYS A 11 -28.96 18.20 19.97
N CYS A 12 -28.10 19.10 20.46
CA CYS A 12 -26.67 19.11 20.15
C CYS A 12 -25.95 17.83 20.64
N ASN A 13 -26.33 17.32 21.81
CA ASN A 13 -25.82 16.04 22.32
C ASN A 13 -26.28 14.84 21.48
N TYR A 14 -27.52 14.84 20.99
CA TYR A 14 -27.99 13.80 20.06
C TYR A 14 -27.29 13.85 18.71
N TYR A 15 -27.01 15.03 18.15
CA TYR A 15 -26.23 15.16 16.92
C TYR A 15 -24.80 14.69 17.11
N ASN A 16 -24.14 15.05 18.21
CA ASN A 16 -22.79 14.57 18.51
C ASN A 16 -22.76 13.06 18.78
N PHE A 17 -23.77 12.52 19.46
CA PHE A 17 -23.90 11.08 19.68
C PHE A 17 -24.20 10.33 18.38
N LEU A 18 -25.09 10.85 17.53
CA LEU A 18 -25.39 10.28 16.22
C LEU A 18 -24.19 10.37 15.26
N LEU A 19 -23.42 11.46 15.30
CA LEU A 19 -22.14 11.59 14.56
C LEU A 19 -21.08 10.62 15.09
N PHE A 20 -21.01 10.41 16.41
CA PHE A 20 -20.16 9.40 17.01
C PHE A 20 -20.54 7.99 16.55
N PHE A 21 -21.84 7.65 16.51
CA PHE A 21 -22.33 6.37 15.98
C PHE A 21 -22.21 6.24 14.45
N LEU A 22 -22.33 7.32 13.69
CA LEU A 22 -22.01 7.35 12.26
C LEU A 22 -20.50 7.15 12.01
N SER A 23 -19.64 7.49 12.97
CA SER A 23 -18.19 7.22 12.91
C SER A 23 -17.80 5.79 13.30
N THR A 24 -18.71 5.01 13.88
CA THR A 24 -18.46 3.59 14.25
C THR A 24 -18.83 2.58 13.16
N ALA A 25 -18.95 3.00 11.91
CA ALA A 25 -18.93 2.03 10.81
C ALA A 25 -17.53 1.38 10.81
N SER A 26 -17.46 0.07 11.03
CA SER A 26 -16.21 -0.71 10.92
C SER A 26 -15.49 -0.33 9.63
N GLN A 27 -14.40 0.45 9.77
CA GLN A 27 -13.68 0.94 8.62
C GLN A 27 -12.73 -0.16 8.16
N ASN A 28 -13.28 -1.06 7.35
CA ASN A 28 -12.51 -2.15 6.76
C ASN A 28 -11.56 -1.54 5.73
N VAL A 29 -10.28 -1.85 5.84
CA VAL A 29 -9.26 -1.41 4.88
C VAL A 29 -8.44 -2.62 4.49
N ALA A 30 -8.41 -2.93 3.20
CA ALA A 30 -7.59 -3.99 2.65
C ALA A 30 -7.37 -3.78 1.16
N PHE A 31 -6.16 -4.01 0.69
CA PHE A 31 -5.84 -4.02 -0.73
C PHE A 31 -4.95 -5.20 -1.10
N SER A 32 -5.08 -5.65 -2.34
CA SER A 32 -4.24 -6.70 -2.92
C SER A 32 -4.02 -6.42 -4.39
N THR A 33 -2.76 -6.35 -4.80
CA THR A 33 -2.35 -5.84 -6.12
C THR A 33 -1.20 -6.64 -6.70
N THR A 34 -1.02 -6.54 -8.01
CA THR A 34 0.14 -7.07 -8.72
C THR A 34 0.68 -6.08 -9.75
N LEU A 35 1.99 -6.17 -10.01
CA LEU A 35 2.71 -5.22 -10.85
C LEU A 35 2.22 -5.20 -12.31
N CYS A 36 1.80 -6.35 -12.81
CA CYS A 36 1.45 -6.54 -14.22
C CYS A 36 -0.04 -6.29 -14.47
N GLY A 37 -0.36 -5.45 -15.46
CA GLY A 37 -1.71 -5.42 -16.04
C GLY A 37 -2.05 -6.74 -16.73
N SER A 38 -3.36 -7.02 -16.93
CA SER A 38 -3.80 -8.27 -17.58
C SER A 38 -3.31 -8.44 -19.03
N SER A 39 -2.92 -7.34 -19.68
CA SER A 39 -2.41 -7.30 -21.06
C SER A 39 -0.95 -6.85 -21.16
N ASP A 40 -0.26 -6.70 -20.03
CA ASP A 40 1.13 -6.27 -20.02
C ASP A 40 2.04 -7.43 -20.48
N PRO A 41 3.00 -7.18 -21.39
CA PRO A 41 3.94 -8.22 -21.80
C PRO A 41 4.89 -8.56 -20.66
N TRP A 42 5.42 -9.79 -20.70
CA TRP A 42 6.55 -10.17 -19.86
C TRP A 42 7.75 -9.25 -20.15
N GLY A 43 8.45 -8.84 -19.10
CA GLY A 43 9.65 -8.04 -19.29
C GLY A 43 10.22 -7.44 -18.00
N ALA A 44 11.39 -6.84 -18.15
CA ALA A 44 12.09 -6.14 -17.09
C ALA A 44 11.38 -4.84 -16.70
N VAL A 45 11.48 -4.50 -15.42
CA VAL A 45 11.16 -3.20 -14.84
C VAL A 45 12.45 -2.71 -14.17
N GLY A 46 12.93 -1.54 -14.61
CA GLY A 46 14.30 -1.08 -14.36
C GLY A 46 15.30 -1.57 -15.42
N PRO A 47 16.59 -1.26 -15.26
CA PRO A 47 17.15 -0.45 -14.17
C PRO A 47 16.74 1.03 -14.30
N PHE A 48 16.65 1.71 -13.16
CA PHE A 48 16.43 3.16 -13.08
C PHE A 48 17.66 3.81 -12.41
N PRO A 49 17.99 5.09 -12.74
CA PRO A 49 19.15 5.77 -12.18
C PRO A 49 19.01 6.15 -10.69
N SER A 50 17.83 5.99 -10.13
CA SER A 50 17.49 6.26 -8.73
C SER A 50 16.41 5.30 -8.28
N ASP A 51 16.17 5.22 -6.98
CA ASP A 51 15.04 4.46 -6.43
C ASP A 51 13.73 4.89 -7.11
N HIS A 52 12.93 3.90 -7.52
CA HIS A 52 11.72 4.11 -8.31
C HIS A 52 10.51 3.47 -7.64
N THR A 53 9.49 4.26 -7.35
CA THR A 53 8.23 3.75 -6.80
C THR A 53 7.53 2.85 -7.81
N LEU A 54 7.29 1.60 -7.42
CA LEU A 54 6.59 0.62 -8.25
C LEU A 54 5.09 0.86 -8.25
N VAL A 55 4.50 0.93 -9.44
CA VAL A 55 3.06 1.09 -9.64
C VAL A 55 2.42 -0.26 -9.94
N TYR A 56 1.71 -0.83 -8.96
CA TYR A 56 1.02 -2.11 -9.09
C TYR A 56 -0.35 -1.92 -9.75
N LYS A 57 -0.34 -1.89 -11.08
CA LYS A 57 -1.47 -1.47 -11.92
C LYS A 57 -2.72 -2.34 -11.76
N ARG A 58 -2.56 -3.64 -11.51
CA ARG A 58 -3.70 -4.55 -11.41
C ARG A 58 -4.10 -4.73 -9.96
N VAL A 59 -5.32 -4.26 -9.65
CA VAL A 59 -5.91 -4.29 -8.32
C VAL A 59 -6.91 -5.43 -8.24
N PHE A 60 -6.66 -6.43 -7.40
CA PHE A 60 -7.61 -7.50 -7.12
C PHE A 60 -8.68 -7.05 -6.13
N MET A 61 -8.28 -6.23 -5.15
CA MET A 61 -9.14 -5.71 -4.10
C MET A 61 -8.60 -4.37 -3.59
N ASN A 62 -9.49 -3.45 -3.22
CA ASN A 62 -9.15 -2.15 -2.62
C ASN A 62 -10.29 -1.63 -1.72
N ILE A 63 -10.61 -2.39 -0.67
CA ILE A 63 -11.62 -2.02 0.32
C ILE A 63 -11.07 -0.84 1.14
N GLY A 64 -11.90 0.19 1.34
CA GLY A 64 -11.49 1.45 1.97
C GLY A 64 -10.74 2.40 1.05
N GLN A 65 -10.50 2.02 -0.22
CA GLN A 65 -9.91 2.85 -1.27
C GLN A 65 -8.59 3.54 -0.88
N GLY A 66 -7.76 2.86 -0.06
CA GLY A 66 -6.49 3.40 0.40
C GLY A 66 -5.36 3.29 -0.63
N TYR A 67 -5.41 2.31 -1.52
CA TYR A 67 -4.40 2.14 -2.58
C TYR A 67 -4.74 2.92 -3.84
N ASP A 68 -3.77 3.65 -4.39
CA ASP A 68 -3.89 4.36 -5.66
C ASP A 68 -3.08 3.66 -6.78
N PRO A 69 -3.74 3.03 -7.76
CA PRO A 69 -3.07 2.33 -8.86
C PRO A 69 -2.44 3.26 -9.90
N ALA A 70 -2.65 4.58 -9.84
CA ALA A 70 -1.95 5.53 -10.69
C ALA A 70 -0.56 5.87 -10.14
N THR A 71 -0.37 5.81 -8.82
CA THR A 71 0.86 6.23 -8.14
C THR A 71 1.64 5.09 -7.49
N GLY A 72 0.99 3.95 -7.23
CA GLY A 72 1.61 2.84 -6.52
C GLY A 72 1.56 2.97 -4.99
N ILE A 73 0.89 3.99 -4.48
CA ILE A 73 0.95 4.41 -3.08
C ILE A 73 -0.31 4.00 -2.34
N PHE A 74 -0.15 3.39 -1.17
CA PHE A 74 -1.21 3.27 -0.18
C PHE A 74 -1.20 4.49 0.73
N LYS A 75 -2.35 5.13 0.93
CA LYS A 75 -2.55 6.21 1.89
C LYS A 75 -3.54 5.75 2.97
N ALA A 76 -3.14 5.79 4.23
CA ALA A 76 -3.97 5.34 5.33
C ALA A 76 -5.25 6.19 5.44
N PRO A 77 -6.46 5.62 5.23
CA PRO A 77 -7.70 6.37 5.37
C PRO A 77 -8.13 6.53 6.84
N VAL A 78 -7.56 5.72 7.74
CA VAL A 78 -7.81 5.72 9.18
C VAL A 78 -6.51 5.57 9.95
N SER A 79 -6.48 6.07 11.17
CA SER A 79 -5.38 5.76 12.09
C SER A 79 -5.51 4.31 12.53
N GLY A 80 -4.40 3.57 12.54
CA GLY A 80 -4.43 2.17 12.93
C GLY A 80 -3.10 1.45 12.81
N VAL A 81 -3.11 0.17 13.18
CA VAL A 81 -2.03 -0.76 12.90
C VAL A 81 -2.35 -1.53 11.63
N TYR A 82 -1.43 -1.53 10.69
CA TYR A 82 -1.55 -2.15 9.37
C TYR A 82 -0.52 -3.24 9.19
N SER A 83 -0.92 -4.32 8.50
CA SER A 83 0.00 -5.36 8.01
C SER A 83 0.24 -5.17 6.54
N PHE A 84 1.51 -5.18 6.11
CA PHE A 84 1.91 -5.12 4.71
C PHE A 84 2.77 -6.33 4.36
N ASN A 85 2.58 -6.85 3.16
CA ASN A 85 3.38 -7.93 2.59
C ASN A 85 3.64 -7.66 1.11
N PHE A 86 4.86 -7.95 0.68
CA PHE A 86 5.29 -7.73 -0.70
C PHE A 86 6.26 -8.82 -1.17
N HIS A 87 6.15 -9.13 -2.45
CA HIS A 87 6.94 -10.14 -3.14
C HIS A 87 7.50 -9.56 -4.45
N ILE A 88 8.72 -9.91 -4.79
CA ILE A 88 9.38 -9.53 -6.04
C ILE A 88 9.95 -10.74 -6.75
N TYR A 89 10.03 -10.63 -8.07
CA TYR A 89 10.51 -11.69 -8.95
C TYR A 89 11.78 -11.27 -9.68
N GLY A 90 12.89 -11.90 -9.31
CA GLY A 90 14.17 -11.84 -10.00
C GLY A 90 14.21 -12.85 -11.15
N TYR A 91 14.94 -12.50 -12.20
CA TYR A 91 15.13 -13.39 -13.34
C TYR A 91 16.60 -13.35 -13.80
N SER A 92 17.16 -14.53 -14.03
CA SER A 92 18.54 -14.72 -14.45
C SER A 92 19.53 -14.01 -13.51
N THR A 93 20.62 -13.48 -14.08
CA THR A 93 21.76 -12.91 -13.35
C THR A 93 21.57 -11.45 -12.92
N THR A 94 20.33 -10.98 -12.79
CA THR A 94 20.05 -9.57 -12.43
C THR A 94 19.89 -9.41 -10.92
N ALA A 95 20.39 -8.31 -10.36
CA ALA A 95 20.15 -7.97 -8.96
C ALA A 95 18.71 -7.47 -8.80
N ALA A 96 17.96 -8.05 -7.87
CA ALA A 96 16.58 -7.68 -7.58
C ALA A 96 16.48 -7.14 -6.15
N GLY A 97 15.98 -5.92 -5.97
CA GLY A 97 15.95 -5.28 -4.66
C GLY A 97 14.86 -4.24 -4.55
N VAL A 98 13.97 -4.39 -3.58
CA VAL A 98 12.97 -3.37 -3.27
C VAL A 98 12.90 -3.13 -1.78
N SER A 99 12.42 -1.95 -1.41
CA SER A 99 12.07 -1.66 -0.03
C SER A 99 10.66 -1.10 0.12
N LEU A 100 10.03 -1.46 1.23
CA LEU A 100 8.84 -0.83 1.77
C LEU A 100 9.24 0.49 2.44
N PHE A 101 8.58 1.56 2.06
CA PHE A 101 8.74 2.88 2.66
C PHE A 101 7.47 3.29 3.38
N LYS A 102 7.59 3.84 4.59
CA LYS A 102 6.56 4.64 5.25
C LYS A 102 6.94 6.11 5.09
N ASN A 103 6.14 6.88 4.36
CA ASN A 103 6.52 8.22 3.92
C ASN A 103 7.89 8.16 3.20
N ASP A 104 8.95 8.75 3.79
CA ASP A 104 10.32 8.71 3.26
C ASP A 104 11.28 7.84 4.08
N GLU A 105 10.77 7.10 5.07
CA GLU A 105 11.56 6.18 5.87
C GLU A 105 11.51 4.76 5.29
N ARG A 106 12.68 4.16 5.07
CA ARG A 106 12.81 2.77 4.64
C ARG A 106 12.57 1.82 5.83
N ILE A 107 11.58 0.94 5.70
CA ILE A 107 11.12 0.06 6.78
C ILE A 107 11.65 -1.37 6.63
N ALA A 108 11.44 -1.98 5.47
CA ALA A 108 11.74 -3.40 5.22
C ALA A 108 12.22 -3.58 3.78
N THR A 109 13.03 -4.61 3.54
CA THR A 109 13.66 -4.86 2.25
C THR A 109 13.48 -6.31 1.84
N ALA A 110 13.17 -6.54 0.56
CA ALA A 110 13.33 -7.82 -0.09
C ALA A 110 14.44 -7.66 -1.14
N TYR A 111 15.49 -8.47 -1.01
CA TYR A 111 16.66 -8.39 -1.87
C TYR A 111 17.10 -9.80 -2.24
N ASP A 112 17.51 -9.94 -3.49
CA ASP A 112 18.22 -11.09 -4.01
C ASP A 112 19.44 -10.64 -4.82
N HIS A 113 20.53 -11.36 -4.57
CA HIS A 113 21.81 -11.17 -5.22
C HIS A 113 21.84 -11.83 -6.60
N PRO A 114 22.62 -11.28 -7.55
CA PRO A 114 22.85 -11.94 -8.84
C PRO A 114 23.32 -13.39 -8.67
N SER A 115 22.49 -14.31 -9.15
CA SER A 115 22.70 -15.76 -9.07
C SER A 115 22.79 -16.37 -10.48
N LYS A 116 23.32 -17.59 -10.61
CA LYS A 116 23.41 -18.33 -11.89
C LYS A 116 22.19 -19.22 -12.16
N ASP A 117 21.19 -19.19 -11.29
CA ASP A 117 19.93 -19.88 -11.54
C ASP A 117 19.02 -19.10 -12.50
N SER A 118 17.82 -19.63 -12.74
CA SER A 118 16.89 -19.05 -13.68
C SER A 118 16.06 -17.92 -13.08
N THR A 119 15.63 -18.05 -11.83
CA THR A 119 14.53 -17.26 -11.27
C THR A 119 14.55 -17.32 -9.75
N ASP A 120 14.35 -16.19 -9.11
CA ASP A 120 14.28 -16.08 -7.66
C ASP A 120 13.09 -15.24 -7.22
N THR A 121 12.64 -15.49 -5.99
CA THR A 121 11.60 -14.66 -5.35
C THR A 121 12.10 -14.22 -3.98
N ALA A 122 12.16 -12.91 -3.79
CA ALA A 122 12.40 -12.31 -2.49
C ALA A 122 11.09 -11.71 -1.97
N SER A 123 10.90 -11.77 -0.65
CA SER A 123 9.70 -11.22 -0.01
C SER A 123 9.99 -10.72 1.39
N ASN A 124 9.19 -9.77 1.86
CA ASN A 124 9.23 -9.31 3.24
C ASN A 124 7.85 -8.76 3.66
N SER A 125 7.70 -8.43 4.93
CA SER A 125 6.49 -7.88 5.52
C SER A 125 6.80 -6.92 6.67
N ALA A 126 5.83 -6.08 7.04
CA ALA A 126 5.95 -5.21 8.20
C ALA A 126 4.58 -4.94 8.83
N LEU A 127 4.55 -4.80 10.15
CA LEU A 127 3.44 -4.20 10.88
C LEU A 127 3.79 -2.74 11.17
N LEU A 128 2.91 -1.82 10.78
CA LEU A 128 3.15 -0.38 10.91
C LEU A 128 1.96 0.31 11.57
N GLN A 129 2.24 1.15 12.55
CA GLN A 129 1.28 2.14 13.02
C GLN A 129 1.29 3.33 12.05
N LEU A 130 0.12 3.62 11.48
CA LEU A 130 -0.09 4.71 10.54
C LEU A 130 -1.10 5.70 11.11
N GLY A 131 -0.84 6.99 10.95
CA GLY A 131 -1.85 8.03 11.10
C GLY A 131 -2.62 8.23 9.79
N VAL A 132 -3.80 8.87 9.88
CA VAL A 132 -4.54 9.29 8.67
C VAL A 132 -3.62 10.09 7.74
N GLY A 133 -3.50 9.62 6.50
CA GLY A 133 -2.71 10.27 5.47
C GLY A 133 -1.24 9.86 5.39
N ASP A 134 -0.73 9.05 6.33
CA ASP A 134 0.57 8.39 6.16
C ASP A 134 0.55 7.54 4.88
N THR A 135 1.68 7.53 4.18
CA THR A 135 1.82 6.84 2.91
C THR A 135 2.73 5.63 3.02
N VAL A 136 2.42 4.58 2.25
CA VAL A 136 3.23 3.37 2.16
C VAL A 136 3.43 3.02 0.69
N SER A 137 4.68 2.75 0.30
CA SER A 137 5.03 2.42 -1.10
C SER A 137 6.15 1.39 -1.17
N ILE A 138 6.23 0.66 -2.29
CA ILE A 138 7.37 -0.18 -2.61
C ILE A 138 8.24 0.56 -3.62
N ARG A 139 9.54 0.70 -3.33
CA ARG A 139 10.50 1.35 -4.20
C ARG A 139 11.55 0.33 -4.66
N LEU A 140 11.71 0.18 -5.97
CA LEU A 140 12.80 -0.56 -6.61
C LEU A 140 14.09 0.22 -6.45
N TRP A 141 15.15 -0.45 -6.03
CA TRP A 141 16.45 0.17 -5.85
C TRP A 141 17.04 0.64 -7.18
N ALA A 142 17.81 1.73 -7.13
CA ALA A 142 18.61 2.18 -8.27
C ALA A 142 19.45 1.02 -8.83
N ASP A 143 19.56 0.96 -10.17
CA ASP A 143 20.31 -0.07 -10.90
C ASP A 143 19.85 -1.53 -10.72
N HIS A 144 18.72 -1.76 -10.03
CA HIS A 144 18.13 -3.10 -9.88
C HIS A 144 17.02 -3.36 -10.90
N VAL A 145 16.75 -4.65 -11.14
CA VAL A 145 15.74 -5.09 -12.10
C VAL A 145 14.84 -6.13 -11.44
N ILE A 146 13.54 -6.01 -11.70
CA ILE A 146 12.57 -7.08 -11.42
C ILE A 146 11.82 -7.43 -12.71
N TYR A 147 11.25 -8.62 -12.80
CA TYR A 147 10.53 -9.06 -13.99
C TYR A 147 9.04 -9.18 -13.75
N LYS A 148 8.24 -8.52 -14.59
CA LYS A 148 6.79 -8.65 -14.56
C LYS A 148 6.32 -9.74 -15.53
N SER A 149 5.22 -10.40 -15.17
CA SER A 149 4.54 -11.40 -15.99
C SER A 149 3.05 -11.45 -15.64
N THR A 150 2.25 -12.05 -16.52
CA THR A 150 0.82 -12.30 -16.29
C THR A 150 0.54 -13.36 -15.22
N ASN A 151 1.58 -14.02 -14.69
CA ASN A 151 1.48 -14.98 -13.59
C ASN A 151 1.48 -14.31 -12.19
N ASN A 152 1.52 -12.97 -12.14
CA ASN A 152 1.36 -12.18 -10.90
C ASN A 152 2.42 -12.43 -9.81
N HIS A 153 3.69 -12.68 -10.19
CA HIS A 153 4.75 -12.96 -9.21
C HIS A 153 5.08 -11.78 -8.28
N ASN A 154 4.92 -10.55 -8.78
CA ASN A 154 5.20 -9.34 -8.00
C ASN A 154 3.90 -8.85 -7.37
N THR A 155 3.78 -8.95 -6.06
CA THR A 155 2.57 -8.59 -5.32
C THR A 155 2.86 -7.56 -4.24
N PHE A 156 1.87 -6.72 -3.98
CA PHE A 156 1.86 -5.81 -2.84
C PHE A 156 0.45 -5.78 -2.26
N SER A 157 0.36 -6.09 -0.97
CA SER A 157 -0.91 -6.18 -0.26
C SER A 157 -0.77 -5.65 1.16
N GLY A 158 -1.91 -5.27 1.72
CA GLY A 158 -1.97 -4.88 3.12
C GLY A 158 -3.40 -4.67 3.60
N PHE A 159 -3.57 -4.68 4.92
CA PHE A 159 -4.86 -4.52 5.56
C PHE A 159 -4.74 -3.90 6.95
N LEU A 160 -5.80 -3.25 7.40
CA LEU A 160 -5.95 -2.75 8.77
C LEU A 160 -6.14 -3.94 9.71
N VAL A 161 -5.27 -4.06 10.70
CA VAL A 161 -5.40 -5.05 11.78
C VAL A 161 -6.41 -4.55 12.80
N PHE A 162 -6.23 -3.31 13.28
CA PHE A 162 -7.19 -2.62 14.14
C PHE A 162 -6.98 -1.09 14.10
N PRO A 163 -8.06 -0.29 14.23
CA PRO A 163 -7.96 1.16 14.35
C PRO A 163 -7.36 1.58 15.72
N VAL A 164 -6.79 2.78 15.78
CA VAL A 164 -6.26 3.41 17.02
C VAL A 164 -6.73 4.85 17.17
#